data_AF-A0A139WQF9-F1
#
_entry.id   AF-A0A139WQF9-F1
#
_cell.length_a   1.000
_cell.length_b   1.000
_cell.length_c   1.000
_cell.angle_alpha   90.00
_cell.angle_beta   90.00
_cell.angle_gamma   90.00
#
_symmetry.space_group_name_H-M   'P 1'
#
loop_
_entity.id
_entity.type
_entity.pdbx_description
1 polymer ?
#
loop_
_entity_poly.entity_id
_entity_poly.type
_entity_poly.pdbx_seq_one_letter_code
_entity_poly.pdbx_strand_id
1 'polypeptide(L)'
;MSVKLLADSSQNFQQFQILHAPTKLLAEFNLKIGDFVKANCIHLIINHSVNLGYEVKISCQKSEQENPKYSYLIPRRETELLLDRPFEHLTHEEWKLLKQYKPEIKIDTVNDIFGELYRIWEGIKLIGTFYQNLEGFWVSQPCYSTQSLKWLTKDEAIASIINR
;
A
#
# COMPACT_ATOMS: atom_id res chain seq x y z
N MET A 1 24.53 5.89 -5.24
CA MET A 1 24.47 4.40 -5.31
C MET A 1 23.04 3.98 -4.98
N SER A 2 22.56 2.83 -5.50
CA SER A 2 21.16 2.44 -5.33
C SER A 2 21.00 0.98 -4.91
N VAL A 3 19.88 0.67 -4.26
CA VAL A 3 19.44 -0.67 -3.89
C VAL A 3 18.12 -0.94 -4.60
N LYS A 4 18.02 -2.06 -5.32
CA LYS A 4 16.81 -2.50 -6.01
C LYS A 4 16.33 -3.81 -5.41
N LEU A 5 15.07 -3.82 -4.98
CA LEU A 5 14.40 -4.97 -4.39
C LEU A 5 13.17 -5.33 -5.23
N LEU A 6 12.89 -6.62 -5.37
CA LEU A 6 11.70 -7.14 -6.02
C LEU A 6 10.82 -7.83 -4.98
N ALA A 7 9.66 -7.28 -4.70
CA ALA A 7 8.68 -7.92 -3.83
C ALA A 7 8.04 -9.10 -4.57
N ASP A 8 7.86 -10.21 -3.85
CA ASP A 8 7.11 -11.37 -4.34
C ASP A 8 5.66 -10.98 -4.68
N SER A 9 5.12 -11.57 -5.75
CA SER A 9 3.76 -11.35 -6.24
C SER A 9 2.67 -12.02 -5.39
N SER A 10 3.05 -12.76 -4.33
CA SER A 10 2.10 -13.30 -3.36
C SER A 10 1.33 -12.17 -2.67
N GLN A 11 0.04 -12.41 -2.40
CA GLN A 11 -0.92 -11.42 -1.86
C GLN A 11 -0.46 -10.71 -0.57
N ASN A 12 0.60 -11.20 0.08
CA ASN A 12 1.11 -10.71 1.36
C ASN A 12 2.56 -10.18 1.32
N PHE A 13 3.19 -10.02 0.13
CA PHE A 13 4.55 -9.50 -0.05
C PHE A 13 5.55 -10.01 0.99
N GLN A 14 5.55 -11.32 1.26
CA GLN A 14 6.25 -11.85 2.43
C GLN A 14 7.77 -11.87 2.26
N GLN A 15 8.27 -11.73 1.03
CA GLN A 15 9.68 -11.84 0.69
C GLN A 15 10.06 -10.84 -0.42
N PHE A 16 11.30 -10.38 -0.37
CA PHE A 16 11.90 -9.41 -1.28
C PHE A 16 13.20 -9.97 -1.84
N GLN A 17 13.29 -10.09 -3.16
CA GLN A 17 14.51 -10.48 -3.84
C GLN A 17 15.44 -9.29 -4.05
N ILE A 18 16.74 -9.46 -3.79
CA ILE A 18 17.73 -8.40 -4.02
C ILE A 18 18.14 -8.42 -5.49
N LEU A 19 17.70 -7.43 -6.27
CA LEU A 19 18.08 -7.28 -7.67
C LEU A 19 19.39 -6.51 -7.83
N HIS A 20 19.65 -5.57 -6.93
CA HIS A 20 20.85 -4.75 -6.96
C HIS A 20 21.13 -4.19 -5.58
N ALA A 21 22.37 -4.22 -5.12
CA ALA A 21 22.81 -3.52 -3.91
C ALA A 21 24.33 -3.28 -3.97
N PRO A 22 24.85 -2.24 -3.29
CA PRO A 22 26.29 -2.05 -3.15
C PRO A 22 26.96 -3.22 -2.44
N THR A 23 28.15 -3.62 -2.89
CA THR A 23 28.90 -4.77 -2.34
C THR A 23 29.15 -4.65 -0.84
N LYS A 24 29.35 -3.42 -0.33
CA LYS A 24 29.51 -3.17 1.11
C LYS A 24 28.27 -3.56 1.90
N LEU A 25 27.08 -3.20 1.41
CA LEU A 25 25.80 -3.53 2.02
C LEU A 25 25.55 -5.05 1.98
N LEU A 26 25.87 -5.70 0.85
CA LEU A 26 25.75 -7.14 0.71
C LEU A 26 26.64 -7.91 1.69
N ALA A 27 27.89 -7.47 1.88
CA ALA A 27 28.82 -8.08 2.82
C ALA A 27 28.38 -7.92 4.28
N GLU A 28 27.86 -6.74 4.66
CA GLU A 28 27.42 -6.44 6.03
C GLU A 28 26.24 -7.30 6.47
N PHE A 29 25.27 -7.54 5.58
CA PHE A 29 24.11 -8.37 5.87
C PHE A 29 24.31 -9.86 5.50
N ASN A 30 25.50 -10.23 5.01
CA ASN A 30 25.81 -11.56 4.48
C ASN A 30 24.80 -12.03 3.41
N LEU A 31 24.47 -11.11 2.50
CA LEU A 31 23.51 -11.30 1.41
C LEU A 31 24.20 -11.30 0.06
N LYS A 32 23.56 -11.91 -0.93
CA LYS A 32 23.99 -11.90 -2.34
C LYS A 32 22.87 -11.37 -3.23
N ILE A 33 23.26 -10.89 -4.40
CA ILE A 33 22.28 -10.55 -5.45
C ILE A 33 21.52 -11.83 -5.81
N GLY A 34 20.20 -11.75 -5.83
CA GLY A 34 19.29 -12.88 -6.04
C GLY A 34 18.72 -13.48 -4.75
N ASP A 35 19.27 -13.16 -3.58
CA ASP A 35 18.76 -13.66 -2.30
C ASP A 35 17.38 -13.08 -1.98
N PHE A 36 16.57 -13.89 -1.29
CA PHE A 36 15.26 -13.51 -0.79
C PHE A 36 15.33 -13.15 0.70
N VAL A 37 14.82 -11.98 1.03
CA VAL A 37 14.76 -11.46 2.39
C VAL A 37 13.29 -11.35 2.82
N LYS A 38 12.97 -11.85 4.01
CA LYS A 38 11.61 -11.77 4.56
C LYS A 38 11.20 -10.32 4.86
N ALA A 39 9.92 -10.02 4.72
CA ALA A 39 9.35 -8.69 4.93
C ALA A 39 9.61 -8.11 6.33
N ASN A 40 9.68 -8.94 7.37
CA ASN A 40 10.01 -8.49 8.72
C ASN A 40 11.47 -7.99 8.84
N CYS A 41 12.39 -8.54 8.04
CA CYS A 41 13.81 -8.18 8.06
C CYS A 41 14.18 -7.11 7.03
N ILE A 42 13.35 -6.89 6.00
CA ILE A 42 13.68 -5.95 4.90
C ILE A 42 13.82 -4.50 5.38
N HIS A 43 13.07 -4.12 6.43
CA HIS A 43 13.11 -2.76 6.97
C HIS A 43 14.51 -2.36 7.46
N LEU A 44 15.28 -3.32 8.00
CA LEU A 44 16.66 -3.10 8.47
C LEU A 44 17.58 -2.74 7.30
N ILE A 45 17.43 -3.44 6.18
CA ILE A 45 18.22 -3.21 4.97
C ILE A 45 17.87 -1.86 4.36
N ILE A 46 16.59 -1.52 4.30
CA ILE A 46 16.11 -0.24 3.75
C ILE A 46 16.62 0.92 4.61
N ASN A 47 16.40 0.89 5.92
CA ASN A 47 16.83 1.96 6.82
C ASN A 47 18.35 2.13 6.81
N HIS A 48 19.10 1.03 6.83
CA HIS A 48 20.56 1.10 6.75
C HIS A 48 21.04 1.68 5.41
N SER A 49 20.40 1.29 4.30
CA SER A 49 20.72 1.82 2.96
C SER A 49 20.47 3.32 2.88
N VAL A 50 19.34 3.80 3.41
CA VAL A 50 19.01 5.23 3.43
C VAL A 50 19.99 6.01 4.31
N ASN A 51 20.37 5.47 5.48
CA ASN A 51 21.36 6.10 6.36
C ASN A 51 22.75 6.22 5.71
N LEU A 52 23.10 5.31 4.81
CA LEU A 52 24.31 5.38 3.98
C LEU A 52 24.17 6.29 2.75
N GLY A 53 23.00 6.93 2.56
CA GLY A 53 22.71 7.81 1.43
C GLY A 53 22.41 7.07 0.12
N TYR A 54 21.96 5.83 0.17
CA TYR A 54 21.57 5.06 -1.01
C TYR A 54 20.11 5.27 -1.38
N GLU A 55 19.86 5.36 -2.69
CA GLU A 55 18.49 5.40 -3.23
C GLU A 55 17.91 3.97 -3.24
N VAL A 56 16.77 3.75 -2.60
CA VAL A 56 16.12 2.42 -2.53
C VAL A 56 14.92 2.38 -3.46
N LYS A 57 14.86 1.37 -4.33
CA LYS A 57 13.76 1.13 -5.28
C LYS A 57 13.16 -0.25 -5.06
N ILE A 58 11.86 -0.32 -4.83
CA ILE A 58 11.12 -1.57 -4.63
C ILE A 58 10.15 -1.74 -5.81
N SER A 59 10.24 -2.87 -6.51
CA SER A 59 9.39 -3.24 -7.64
C SER A 59 8.51 -4.44 -7.26
N CYS A 60 7.33 -4.59 -7.87
CA CYS A 60 6.47 -5.77 -7.70
C CYS A 60 6.20 -6.41 -9.06
N GLN A 61 6.25 -7.75 -9.17
CA GLN A 61 5.75 -8.45 -10.36
C GLN A 61 4.22 -8.36 -10.37
N LYS A 62 3.66 -7.73 -11.39
CA LYS A 62 2.20 -7.74 -11.61
C LYS A 62 1.83 -9.13 -12.13
N SER A 63 1.08 -9.90 -11.35
CA SER A 63 0.33 -11.00 -11.92
C SER A 63 -0.77 -10.40 -12.80
N GLU A 64 -0.54 -10.38 -14.10
CA GLU A 64 -1.59 -10.24 -15.12
C GLU A 64 -2.50 -11.46 -15.01
N GLN A 65 -3.46 -11.43 -14.09
CA GLN A 65 -4.69 -12.18 -14.23
C GLN A 65 -5.78 -11.18 -14.59
N GLU A 66 -5.78 -10.87 -15.88
CA GLU A 66 -6.88 -10.21 -16.57
C GLU A 66 -8.15 -11.04 -16.35
N ASN A 67 -9.11 -10.49 -15.60
CA ASN A 67 -10.48 -11.00 -15.59
C ASN A 67 -11.26 -10.21 -16.64
N PRO A 68 -11.63 -10.81 -17.79
CA PRO A 68 -12.10 -10.07 -18.96
C PRO A 68 -13.60 -9.78 -18.85
N LYS A 69 -14.00 -8.92 -17.89
CA LYS A 69 -15.41 -8.50 -17.81
C LYS A 69 -15.68 -7.01 -17.69
N TYR A 70 -14.66 -6.16 -17.58
CA TYR A 70 -14.85 -4.72 -17.64
C TYR A 70 -13.73 -4.04 -18.42
N SER A 71 -13.76 -4.21 -19.75
CA SER A 71 -12.92 -3.50 -20.70
C SER A 71 -13.46 -2.10 -20.97
N TYR A 72 -13.23 -1.17 -20.04
CA TYR A 72 -13.06 0.26 -20.33
C TYR A 72 -12.08 0.84 -19.31
N LEU A 73 -10.87 0.28 -19.26
CA LEU A 73 -9.80 0.82 -18.42
C LEU A 73 -9.08 1.91 -19.20
N ILE A 74 -9.39 3.16 -18.88
CA ILE A 74 -8.47 4.28 -19.07
C ILE A 74 -7.15 3.89 -18.37
N PRO A 75 -5.97 4.10 -18.97
CA PRO A 75 -4.70 3.67 -18.40
C PRO A 75 -4.50 4.28 -17.00
N ARG A 76 -4.43 3.41 -16.00
CA ARG A 76 -4.21 3.65 -14.56
C ARG A 76 -3.18 4.74 -14.21
N ARG A 77 -2.19 4.99 -15.07
CA ARG A 77 -1.14 6.00 -14.85
C ARG A 77 -1.61 7.43 -15.12
N GLU A 78 -2.48 7.64 -16.10
CA GLU A 78 -2.84 9.00 -16.52
C GLU A 78 -3.75 9.65 -15.47
N THR A 79 -4.75 8.92 -14.97
CA THR A 79 -5.66 9.42 -13.93
C THR A 79 -4.99 9.59 -12.56
N GLU A 80 -4.07 8.70 -12.16
CA GLU A 80 -3.29 8.87 -10.92
C GLU A 80 -2.38 10.11 -10.97
N LEU A 81 -1.75 10.42 -12.12
CA LEU A 81 -0.93 11.62 -12.31
C LEU A 81 -1.75 12.93 -12.31
N LEU A 82 -3.04 12.87 -12.62
CA LEU A 82 -3.94 14.02 -12.57
C LEU A 82 -4.36 14.36 -11.13
N LEU A 83 -4.36 13.40 -10.21
CA LEU A 83 -4.67 13.62 -8.78
C LEU A 83 -3.61 14.47 -8.07
N ASP A 84 -2.36 14.44 -8.54
CA ASP A 84 -1.26 15.22 -7.98
C ASP A 84 -1.18 16.65 -8.54
N ARG A 85 -2.00 17.00 -9.54
CA ARG A 85 -2.00 18.33 -10.17
C ARG A 85 -2.99 19.29 -9.49
N PRO A 86 -2.67 20.59 -9.43
CA PRO A 86 -3.64 21.60 -9.02
C PRO A 86 -4.88 21.57 -9.90
N PHE A 87 -6.05 21.57 -9.28
CA PHE A 87 -7.35 21.45 -9.95
C PHE A 87 -7.60 22.51 -11.05
N GLU A 88 -7.00 23.69 -10.88
CA GLU A 88 -7.07 24.84 -11.80
C GLU A 88 -6.34 24.58 -13.13
N HIS A 89 -5.46 23.59 -13.17
CA HIS A 89 -4.65 23.25 -14.34
C HIS A 89 -5.19 22.04 -15.13
N LEU A 90 -6.34 21.50 -14.72
CA LEU A 90 -6.97 20.36 -15.39
C LEU A 90 -7.93 20.84 -16.47
N THR A 91 -7.82 20.25 -17.66
CA THR A 91 -8.74 20.46 -18.77
C THR A 91 -10.09 19.78 -18.52
N HIS A 92 -11.12 20.18 -19.28
CA HIS A 92 -12.47 19.62 -19.15
C HIS A 92 -12.52 18.09 -19.35
N GLU A 93 -11.72 17.56 -20.27
CA GLU A 93 -11.63 16.11 -20.52
C GLU A 93 -10.92 15.39 -19.37
N GLU A 94 -9.84 15.95 -18.81
CA GLU A 94 -9.16 15.40 -17.63
C GLU A 94 -10.08 15.36 -16.40
N TRP A 95 -10.91 16.39 -16.21
CA TRP A 95 -11.96 16.41 -15.19
C TRP A 95 -12.99 15.28 -15.37
N LYS A 96 -13.36 14.99 -16.62
CA LYS A 96 -14.29 13.90 -16.94
C LYS A 96 -13.66 12.54 -16.66
N LEU A 97 -12.37 12.38 -16.93
CA LEU A 97 -11.60 11.17 -16.61
C LEU A 97 -11.47 10.96 -15.09
N LEU A 98 -11.16 12.02 -14.33
CA LEU A 98 -11.12 11.96 -12.85
C LEU A 98 -12.48 11.60 -12.25
N LYS A 99 -13.58 12.12 -12.80
CA LYS A 99 -14.94 11.77 -12.33
C LYS A 99 -15.30 10.31 -12.59
N GLN A 100 -14.70 9.67 -13.59
CA GLN A 100 -14.90 8.25 -13.88
C GLN A 100 -13.91 7.35 -13.15
N TYR A 101 -12.83 7.92 -12.61
CA TYR A 101 -11.85 7.19 -11.83
C TYR A 101 -12.49 6.70 -10.52
N LYS A 102 -12.61 5.38 -10.40
CA LYS A 102 -12.95 4.72 -9.14
C LYS A 102 -11.65 4.26 -8.48
N PRO A 103 -11.14 4.98 -7.47
CA PRO A 103 -9.97 4.53 -6.74
C PRO A 103 -10.18 3.13 -6.16
N GLU A 104 -9.17 2.26 -6.31
CA GLU A 104 -9.20 0.93 -5.71
C GLU A 104 -9.20 1.05 -4.19
N ILE A 105 -10.10 0.31 -3.51
CA ILE A 105 -10.05 0.15 -2.07
C ILE A 105 -8.97 -0.86 -1.72
N LYS A 106 -8.06 -0.47 -0.82
CA LYS A 106 -7.00 -1.33 -0.29
C LYS A 106 -7.07 -1.37 1.23
N ILE A 107 -6.82 -2.55 1.79
CA ILE A 107 -6.72 -2.74 3.24
C ILE A 107 -5.33 -3.25 3.54
N ASP A 108 -4.64 -2.60 4.47
CA ASP A 108 -3.39 -3.09 5.02
C ASP A 108 -3.47 -3.17 6.55
N THR A 109 -2.45 -3.76 7.16
CA THR A 109 -2.35 -3.97 8.60
C THR A 109 -1.04 -3.42 9.13
N VAL A 110 -1.09 -2.80 10.29
CA VAL A 110 0.05 -2.33 11.08
C VAL A 110 -0.10 -2.85 12.50
N ASN A 111 1.00 -3.31 13.10
CA ASN A 111 1.01 -3.66 14.51
C ASN A 111 1.06 -2.38 15.36
N ASP A 112 0.10 -2.23 16.27
CA ASP A 112 0.02 -1.17 17.27
C ASP A 112 0.21 -1.76 18.68
N ILE A 113 0.42 -0.91 19.69
CA ILE A 113 0.60 -1.31 21.09
C ILE A 113 -0.62 -2.04 21.68
N PHE A 114 -1.77 -1.94 21.01
CA PHE A 114 -3.02 -2.60 21.40
C PHE A 114 -3.42 -3.78 20.49
N GLY A 115 -2.57 -4.16 19.53
CA GLY A 115 -2.83 -5.27 18.60
C GLY A 115 -2.79 -4.85 17.13
N GLU A 116 -3.40 -5.65 16.26
CA GLU A 116 -3.45 -5.36 14.83
C GLU A 116 -4.42 -4.22 14.52
N LEU A 117 -3.89 -3.15 13.92
CA LEU A 117 -4.65 -2.04 13.38
C LEU A 117 -4.75 -2.18 11.86
N TYR A 118 -5.97 -2.20 11.35
CA TYR A 118 -6.24 -2.26 9.92
C TYR A 118 -6.52 -0.86 9.39
N ARG A 119 -5.98 -0.53 8.21
CA ARG A 119 -6.16 0.77 7.56
C ARG A 119 -6.83 0.57 6.20
N ILE A 120 -7.83 1.39 5.92
CA ILE A 120 -8.56 1.37 4.66
C ILE A 120 -8.16 2.59 3.84
N TRP A 121 -7.69 2.32 2.64
CA TRP A 121 -7.22 3.29 1.67
C TRP A 121 -8.11 3.30 0.45
N GLU A 122 -8.38 4.50 -0.05
CA GLU A 122 -9.01 4.75 -1.33
C GLU A 122 -7.93 5.37 -2.24
N GLY A 123 -7.30 4.55 -3.09
CA GLY A 123 -6.09 4.95 -3.81
C GLY A 123 -4.94 5.26 -2.83
N ILE A 124 -4.51 6.52 -2.76
CA ILE A 124 -3.48 7.01 -1.82
C ILE A 124 -4.06 7.67 -0.56
N LYS A 125 -5.39 7.78 -0.48
CA LYS A 125 -6.08 8.49 0.60
C LYS A 125 -6.47 7.52 1.70
N LEU A 126 -6.03 7.77 2.94
CA LEU A 126 -6.53 7.04 4.09
C LEU A 126 -7.98 7.49 4.38
N ILE A 127 -8.92 6.55 4.35
CA ILE A 127 -10.35 6.84 4.59
C ILE A 127 -10.83 6.35 5.95
N GLY A 128 -10.09 5.46 6.61
CA GLY A 128 -10.36 5.08 7.99
C GLY A 128 -9.48 3.96 8.50
N THR A 129 -9.63 3.66 9.79
CA THR A 129 -8.98 2.54 10.45
C THR A 129 -10.00 1.67 11.17
N PHE A 130 -9.67 0.41 11.41
CA PHE A 130 -10.46 -0.45 12.28
C PHE A 130 -9.57 -1.46 13.00
N TYR A 131 -10.00 -1.91 14.18
CA TYR A 131 -9.27 -2.87 14.99
C TYR A 131 -10.24 -3.72 15.81
N GLN A 132 -9.78 -4.85 16.34
CA GLN A 132 -10.56 -5.65 17.27
C GLN A 132 -10.17 -5.26 18.70
N ASN A 133 -11.15 -4.92 19.53
CA ASN A 133 -10.91 -4.60 20.94
C ASN A 133 -10.76 -5.88 21.79
N LEU A 134 -10.37 -5.71 23.07
CA LEU A 134 -10.17 -6.83 24.00
C LEU A 134 -11.46 -7.62 24.32
N GLU A 135 -12.63 -7.03 24.05
CA GLU A 135 -13.94 -7.66 24.23
C GLU A 135 -14.37 -8.47 22.99
N GLY A 136 -13.57 -8.46 21.91
CA GLY A 136 -13.84 -9.17 20.67
C GLY A 136 -14.66 -8.38 19.64
N PHE A 137 -15.08 -7.15 19.93
CA PHE A 137 -15.79 -6.27 18.99
C PHE A 137 -14.84 -5.58 18.01
N TRP A 138 -15.32 -5.39 16.79
CA TRP A 138 -14.63 -4.59 15.79
C TRP A 138 -14.98 -3.11 15.97
N VAL A 139 -13.96 -2.27 16.09
CA VAL A 139 -14.11 -0.83 16.23
C VAL A 139 -13.68 -0.19 14.91
N SER A 140 -14.58 0.55 14.26
CA SER A 140 -14.25 1.35 13.08
C SER A 140 -14.09 2.83 13.44
N GLN A 141 -13.14 3.49 12.79
CA GLN A 141 -12.84 4.90 12.96
C GLN A 141 -12.58 5.52 11.58
N PRO A 142 -13.62 6.07 10.92
CA PRO A 142 -13.45 6.77 9.67
C PRO A 142 -12.56 8.01 9.85
N CYS A 143 -11.70 8.29 8.87
CA CYS A 143 -10.99 9.56 8.81
C CYS A 143 -12.02 10.69 8.69
N TYR A 144 -11.75 11.82 9.34
CA TYR A 144 -12.69 12.95 9.45
C TYR A 144 -13.95 12.66 10.29
N SER A 145 -13.97 11.56 11.06
CA SER A 145 -14.93 11.34 12.14
C SER A 145 -14.27 11.51 13.50
N THR A 146 -14.96 12.13 14.44
CA THR A 146 -14.64 12.00 15.87
C THR A 146 -15.30 10.78 16.52
N GLN A 147 -16.21 10.11 15.79
CA GLN A 147 -16.97 8.97 16.28
C GLN A 147 -16.31 7.66 15.86
N SER A 148 -16.03 6.81 16.84
CA SER A 148 -15.72 5.39 16.67
C SER A 148 -16.99 4.57 16.82
N LEU A 149 -17.24 3.62 15.91
CA LEU A 149 -18.41 2.74 15.93
C LEU A 149 -17.98 1.31 16.25
N LYS A 150 -18.82 0.57 16.98
CA LYS A 150 -18.57 -0.82 17.39
C LYS A 150 -19.44 -1.77 16.58
N TRP A 151 -18.88 -2.90 16.18
CA TRP A 151 -19.48 -3.89 15.29
C TRP A 151 -19.19 -5.31 15.75
N LEU A 152 -20.08 -6.24 15.39
CA LEU A 152 -19.90 -7.66 15.71
C LEU A 152 -18.98 -8.34 14.69
N THR A 153 -18.97 -7.84 13.46
CA THR A 153 -18.20 -8.43 12.37
C THR A 153 -17.23 -7.44 11.74
N LYS A 154 -16.17 -7.98 11.14
CA LYS A 154 -15.18 -7.21 10.39
C LYS A 154 -15.79 -6.50 9.18
N ASP A 155 -16.71 -7.16 8.49
CA ASP A 155 -17.34 -6.64 7.28
C ASP A 155 -18.22 -5.41 7.56
N GLU A 156 -18.94 -5.41 8.70
CA GLU A 156 -19.70 -4.24 9.15
C GLU A 156 -18.78 -3.05 9.46
N ALA A 157 -17.65 -3.29 10.12
CA ALA A 157 -16.66 -2.25 10.40
C ALA A 157 -16.09 -1.64 9.11
N ILE A 158 -15.78 -2.48 8.12
CA ILE A 158 -15.30 -2.04 6.80
C ILE A 158 -16.39 -1.26 6.05
N ALA A 159 -17.61 -1.80 5.98
CA ALA A 159 -18.72 -1.17 5.27
C ALA A 159 -19.07 0.21 5.85
N SER A 160 -18.94 0.39 7.17
CA SER A 160 -19.18 1.67 7.83
C SER A 160 -18.18 2.77 7.45
N ILE A 161 -16.98 2.39 7.00
CA ILE A 161 -15.95 3.33 6.54
C ILE A 161 -16.12 3.61 5.05
N ILE A 162 -16.48 2.60 4.25
CA ILE A 162 -16.59 2.73 2.79
C ILE A 162 -17.88 3.44 2.36
N ASN A 163 -19.01 3.17 3.02
CA ASN A 163 -20.33 3.68 2.59
C ASN A 163 -20.68 5.07 3.19
N ARG A 164 -19.66 5.89 3.48
CA ARG A 164 -19.82 7.16 4.20
C ARG A 164 -20.00 8.35 3.25
#